data_AF-A0A962QXK3-F1
#
_entry.id   AF-A0A962QXK3-F1
#
_cell.length_a   1.000
_cell.length_b   1.000
_cell.length_c   1.000
_cell.angle_alpha   90.00
_cell.angle_beta   90.00
_cell.angle_gamma   90.00
#
_symmetry.space_group_name_H-M   'P 1'
#
loop_
_entity.id
_entity.type
_entity.pdbx_description
1 polymer ?
#
loop_
_entity_poly.entity_id
_entity_poly.type
_entity_poly.pdbx_seq_one_letter_code
_entity_poly.pdbx_strand_id
1 'polypeptide(L)'
;MNYFVTGGTGFIGRFVVERLLKRRQATVYLLVRKESKHKFEELRDSLGANPEKLVPMWGDITTPGLVSKANLNKLKGKIDHVYHLAAVYDLNMDDETGDRVNNE
;
A
#
# COMPACT_ATOMS: atom_id res chain seq x y z
N MET A 1 14.30 8.49 0.95
CA MET A 1 13.39 8.20 -0.17
C MET A 1 12.07 7.67 0.39
N ASN A 2 10.98 8.28 -0.05
CA ASN A 2 9.63 8.00 0.38
C ASN A 2 8.90 7.25 -0.74
N TYR A 3 8.47 6.04 -0.44
CA TYR A 3 7.77 5.16 -1.36
C TYR A 3 6.30 5.11 -0.99
N PHE A 4 5.40 5.32 -1.94
CA PHE A 4 4.00 4.97 -1.78
C PHE A 4 3.73 3.62 -2.44
N VAL A 5 3.22 2.66 -1.67
CA VAL A 5 3.01 1.29 -2.15
C VAL A 5 1.54 0.92 -2.00
N THR A 6 0.93 0.39 -3.04
CA THR A 6 -0.38 -0.29 -2.94
C THR A 6 -0.18 -1.80 -3.04
N GLY A 7 -1.07 -2.59 -2.44
CA GLY A 7 -1.01 -4.05 -2.56
C GLY A 7 0.13 -4.71 -1.78
N GLY A 8 0.78 -3.98 -0.88
CA GLY A 8 1.94 -4.47 -0.10
C GLY A 8 1.64 -5.59 0.89
N THR A 9 0.37 -5.82 1.25
CA THR A 9 -0.05 -6.98 2.05
C THR A 9 -0.40 -8.21 1.19
N GLY A 10 -0.35 -8.07 -0.14
CA GLY A 10 -0.60 -9.15 -1.09
C GLY A 10 0.64 -10.04 -1.32
N PHE A 11 0.46 -11.06 -2.17
CA PHE A 11 1.47 -12.09 -2.42
C PHE A 11 2.81 -11.52 -2.93
N ILE A 12 2.78 -10.70 -3.99
CA ILE A 12 3.98 -10.07 -4.57
C ILE A 12 4.42 -8.86 -3.73
N GLY A 13 3.45 -8.02 -3.31
CA GLY A 13 3.71 -6.75 -2.67
C GLY A 13 4.55 -6.84 -1.39
N ARG A 14 4.36 -7.89 -0.56
CA ARG A 14 5.13 -8.07 0.67
C ARG A 14 6.64 -8.16 0.43
N PHE A 15 7.04 -8.82 -0.65
CA PHE A 15 8.44 -8.98 -1.03
C PHE A 15 9.04 -7.68 -1.59
N VAL A 16 8.21 -6.82 -2.19
CA VAL A 16 8.61 -5.48 -2.63
C VAL A 16 8.80 -4.58 -1.41
N VAL A 17 7.86 -4.59 -0.46
CA VAL A 17 7.97 -3.86 0.82
C VAL A 17 9.24 -4.24 1.57
N GLU A 18 9.51 -5.54 1.73
CA GLU A 18 10.73 -6.03 2.37
C GLU A 18 12.00 -5.48 1.70
N ARG A 19 12.07 -5.56 0.36
CA ARG A 19 13.22 -5.06 -0.41
C ARG A 19 13.38 -3.55 -0.28
N LEU A 20 12.28 -2.80 -0.24
CA LEU A 20 12.30 -1.35 -0.06
C LEU A 20 12.84 -0.95 1.32
N LEU A 21 12.43 -1.65 2.37
CA LEU A 21 12.87 -1.36 3.75
C LEU A 21 14.36 -1.60 3.99
N LYS A 22 15.00 -2.47 3.18
CA LYS A 22 16.45 -2.70 3.20
C LYS A 22 17.26 -1.54 2.59
N ARG A 23 16.63 -0.62 1.86
CA ARG A 23 17.32 0.54 1.26
C ARG A 23 17.63 1.60 2.34
N ARG A 24 18.80 2.25 2.21
CA ARG A 24 19.19 3.32 3.15
C ARG A 24 18.20 4.48 3.06
N GLN A 25 17.81 5.01 4.22
CA GLN A 25 16.91 6.17 4.34
C GLN A 25 15.57 5.99 3.60
N ALA A 26 15.06 4.75 3.52
CA ALA A 26 13.76 4.45 2.93
C ALA A 26 12.64 4.50 3.97
N THR A 27 11.55 5.17 3.61
CA THR A 27 10.25 5.09 4.29
C THR A 27 9.21 4.62 3.29
N VAL A 28 8.46 3.58 3.67
CA VAL A 28 7.39 2.97 2.90
C VAL A 28 6.06 3.39 3.52
N TYR A 29 5.29 4.18 2.76
CA TYR A 29 3.90 4.51 3.03
C TYR A 29 3.03 3.49 2.30
N LEU A 30 2.50 2.52 3.04
CA LEU A 30 1.74 1.42 2.47
C LEU A 30 0.24 1.71 2.56
N LEU A 31 -0.46 1.79 1.42
CA LEU A 31 -1.90 1.85 1.38
C LEU A 31 -2.50 0.52 1.89
N VAL A 32 -3.34 0.61 2.93
CA VAL A 32 -3.97 -0.56 3.57
C VAL A 32 -5.45 -0.29 3.76
N ARG A 33 -6.30 -1.22 3.32
CA ARG A 33 -7.73 -1.21 3.65
C ARG A 33 -7.95 -1.60 5.11
N LYS A 34 -8.96 -1.04 5.78
CA LYS A 34 -9.20 -1.29 7.21
C LYS A 34 -9.38 -2.78 7.53
N GLU A 35 -10.02 -3.52 6.63
CA GLU A 35 -10.27 -4.96 6.73
C GLU A 35 -8.96 -5.76 6.66
N SER A 36 -7.92 -5.19 6.06
CA SER A 36 -6.58 -5.77 5.93
C SER A 36 -5.60 -5.32 7.02
N LYS A 37 -6.09 -4.66 8.08
CA LYS A 37 -5.24 -4.21 9.20
C LYS A 37 -4.39 -5.33 9.81
N HIS A 38 -5.00 -6.49 10.08
CA HIS A 38 -4.28 -7.64 10.65
C HIS A 38 -3.12 -8.10 9.76
N LYS A 39 -3.32 -8.19 8.43
CA LYS A 39 -2.26 -8.56 7.47
C LYS A 39 -1.11 -7.56 7.46
N PHE A 40 -1.41 -6.27 7.65
CA PHE A 40 -0.38 -5.24 7.77
C PHE A 40 0.43 -5.39 9.06
N GLU A 41 -0.25 -5.64 10.18
CA GLU A 41 0.41 -5.84 11.49
C GLU A 41 1.32 -7.08 11.44
N GLU A 42 0.83 -8.21 10.93
CA GLU A 42 1.62 -9.43 10.69
C GLU A 42 2.83 -9.17 9.77
N LEU A 43 2.64 -8.44 8.67
CA LEU A 43 3.73 -8.08 7.77
C LEU A 43 4.78 -7.23 8.48
N ARG A 44 4.36 -6.21 9.23
CA ARG A 44 5.30 -5.32 9.94
C ARG A 44 6.08 -6.09 11.01
N ASP A 45 5.41 -6.96 11.75
CA ASP A 45 5.99 -7.74 12.83
C ASP A 45 6.96 -8.80 12.29
N SER A 46 6.58 -9.53 11.23
CA SER A 46 7.46 -10.51 10.57
C SER A 46 8.73 -9.88 9.98
N LEU A 47 8.66 -8.62 9.56
CA LEU A 47 9.82 -7.87 9.05
C LEU A 47 10.61 -7.15 10.15
N GLY A 48 10.13 -7.14 11.41
CA GLY A 48 10.72 -6.34 12.48
C GLY A 48 10.81 -4.84 12.12
N ALA A 49 9.86 -4.35 11.31
CA ALA A 49 9.98 -3.05 10.68
C ALA A 49 9.71 -1.91 11.67
N ASN A 50 10.61 -0.93 11.71
CA ASN A 50 10.41 0.29 12.50
C ASN A 50 9.10 0.99 12.05
N PRO A 51 8.17 1.34 12.98
CA PRO A 51 6.92 2.03 12.66
C PRO A 51 7.07 3.35 11.90
N GLU A 52 8.23 4.01 11.99
CA GLU A 52 8.56 5.23 11.24
C GLU A 52 8.99 4.95 9.79
N LYS A 53 9.42 3.71 9.50
CA LYS A 53 9.84 3.27 8.17
C LYS A 53 8.76 2.51 7.42
N LEU A 54 7.88 1.77 8.09
CA LEU A 54 6.71 1.14 7.46
C LEU A 54 5.43 1.75 8.04
N VAL A 55 4.90 2.75 7.34
CA VAL A 55 3.80 3.59 7.80
C VAL A 55 2.51 3.18 7.08
N PRO A 56 1.45 2.76 7.79
CA PRO A 56 0.18 2.44 7.15
C PRO A 56 -0.55 3.73 6.74
N MET A 57 -1.07 3.72 5.53
CA MET A 57 -1.97 4.73 4.99
C MET A 57 -3.34 4.09 4.82
N TRP A 58 -4.24 4.34 5.77
CA TRP A 58 -5.59 3.77 5.71
C TRP A 58 -6.39 4.39 4.56
N GLY A 59 -6.91 3.53 3.69
CA GLY A 59 -7.57 3.95 2.46
C GLY A 59 -7.90 2.79 1.54
N ASP A 60 -8.40 3.11 0.35
CA ASP A 60 -8.82 2.15 -0.66
C ASP A 60 -8.51 2.68 -2.06
N ILE A 61 -8.02 1.81 -2.94
CA ILE A 61 -7.66 2.20 -4.32
C ILE A 61 -8.86 2.66 -5.14
N THR A 62 -10.06 2.16 -4.81
CA THR A 62 -11.31 2.48 -5.51
C THR A 62 -11.95 3.80 -5.05
N THR A 63 -11.28 4.52 -4.14
CA THR A 63 -11.81 5.78 -3.59
C THR A 63 -11.04 6.96 -4.16
N PRO A 64 -11.73 8.04 -4.59
CA PRO A 64 -11.05 9.23 -5.08
C PRO A 64 -10.04 9.79 -4.07
N GLY A 65 -8.79 9.92 -4.49
CA GLY A 65 -7.69 10.39 -3.65
C GLY A 65 -7.04 9.33 -2.76
N LEU A 66 -7.53 8.08 -2.79
CA LEU A 66 -7.00 6.86 -2.16
C LEU A 66 -6.99 6.83 -0.63
N VAL A 67 -6.80 7.99 0.00
CA VAL A 67 -6.63 8.18 1.44
C VAL A 67 -7.42 9.42 1.89
N SER A 68 -7.52 9.64 3.20
CA SER A 68 -8.11 10.88 3.72
C SER A 68 -7.37 12.13 3.23
N LYS A 69 -8.08 13.27 3.10
CA LYS A 69 -7.48 14.56 2.72
C LYS A 69 -6.27 14.95 3.60
N ALA A 70 -6.34 14.66 4.90
CA ALA A 70 -5.24 14.92 5.83
C ALA A 70 -3.98 14.11 5.47
N ASN A 71 -4.16 12.82 5.15
CA ASN A 71 -3.09 11.94 4.69
C ASN A 71 -2.54 12.38 3.32
N LEU A 72 -3.42 12.72 2.39
CA LEU A 72 -3.02 13.24 1.07
C LEU A 72 -2.15 14.48 1.23
N ASN A 73 -2.57 15.46 2.04
CA ASN A 73 -1.79 16.66 2.32
C ASN A 73 -0.45 16.36 3.01
N LYS A 74 -0.39 15.35 3.88
CA LYS A 74 0.85 14.91 4.52
C LYS A 74 1.87 14.38 3.51
N LEU A 75 1.41 13.67 2.49
CA LEU A 75 2.24 12.99 1.48
C LEU A 75 2.54 13.84 0.23
N LYS A 76 1.67 14.81 -0.11
CA LYS A 76 1.78 15.62 -1.32
C LYS A 76 3.15 16.31 -1.40
N GLY A 77 3.83 16.12 -2.54
CA GLY A 77 5.17 16.67 -2.79
C GLY A 77 6.31 15.99 -2.00
N LYS A 78 6.04 14.93 -1.25
CA LYS A 78 7.04 14.19 -0.46
C LYS A 78 7.30 12.77 -0.93
N ILE A 79 6.44 12.19 -1.76
CA ILE A 79 6.62 10.84 -2.31
C ILE A 79 7.56 10.91 -3.51
N ASP A 80 8.63 10.12 -3.47
CA ASP A 80 9.62 10.04 -4.55
C ASP A 80 9.23 8.99 -5.61
N HIS A 81 8.61 7.89 -5.17
CA HIS A 81 8.26 6.77 -6.04
C HIS A 81 6.93 6.12 -5.64
N VAL A 82 6.20 5.63 -6.65
CA VAL A 82 4.99 4.85 -6.46
C VAL A 82 5.21 3.43 -6.99
N TYR A 83 4.88 2.42 -6.17
CA TYR A 83 4.75 1.03 -6.60
C TYR A 83 3.28 0.64 -6.50
N HIS A 84 2.62 0.55 -7.64
CA HIS A 84 1.22 0.15 -7.73
C HIS A 84 1.12 -1.35 -8.02
N LEU A 85 0.76 -2.13 -7.00
CA LEU A 85 0.66 -3.60 -7.07
C LEU A 85 -0.69 -4.11 -6.56
N ALA A 86 -1.58 -3.20 -6.17
CA ALA A 86 -2.92 -3.56 -5.75
C ALA A 86 -3.76 -3.84 -7.00
N ALA A 87 -4.36 -5.02 -7.02
CA ALA A 87 -5.34 -5.43 -7.99
C ALA A 87 -6.23 -6.49 -7.32
N VAL A 88 -7.41 -6.71 -7.87
CA VAL A 88 -8.17 -7.93 -7.64
C VAL A 88 -7.81 -8.93 -8.74
N TYR A 89 -7.50 -10.15 -8.31
CA TYR A 89 -7.21 -11.27 -9.19
C TYR A 89 -8.07 -12.44 -8.75
N ASP A 90 -9.32 -12.41 -9.17
CA ASP A 90 -10.30 -13.48 -8.97
C ASP A 90 -10.86 -13.84 -10.35
N LEU A 91 -10.63 -15.06 -10.82
CA LEU A 91 -11.06 -15.48 -12.17
C LEU A 91 -12.58 -15.67 -12.28
N ASN A 92 -13.30 -15.64 -11.17
CA ASN A 92 -14.76 -15.79 -11.15
C ASN A 92 -15.50 -14.46 -10.92
N MET A 93 -14.78 -13.34 -10.86
CA MET A 93 -15.40 -12.02 -10.64
C MET A 93 -16.10 -11.50 -11.89
N ASP A 94 -17.07 -10.60 -11.70
CA ASP A 94 -17.66 -9.83 -12.80
C ASP A 94 -16.73 -8.70 -13.27
N ASP A 95 -16.93 -8.28 -14.52
CA ASP A 95 -16.14 -7.23 -15.17
C ASP A 95 -16.29 -5.88 -14.44
N GLU A 96 -17.48 -5.56 -13.92
CA GLU A 96 -17.73 -4.31 -13.20
C GLU A 96 -16.83 -4.19 -11.96
N THR A 97 -16.72 -5.26 -11.17
CA THR A 97 -15.81 -5.32 -10.03
C THR A 97 -14.36 -5.28 -10.49
N GLY A 98 -14.04 -5.89 -11.63
CA GLY A 98 -12.71 -5.89 -12.25
C GLY A 98 -12.26 -4.49 -12.58
N ASP A 99 -13.07 -3.79 -13.36
CA ASP A 99 -12.82 -2.45 -13.83
C ASP A 99 -12.72 -1.46 -12.66
N ARG A 100 -13.68 -1.50 -11.73
CA ARG A 100 -13.69 -0.61 -10.57
C ARG A 100 -12.43 -0.71 -9.69
N VAL A 101 -11.80 -1.89 -9.63
CA VAL A 101 -10.62 -2.11 -8.78
C VAL A 101 -9.31 -1.96 -9.54
N ASN A 102 -9.27 -2.38 -10.81
CA ASN A 102 -8.02 -2.49 -11.58
C ASN A 102 -7.83 -1.36 -12.60
N ASN A 103 -8.91 -0.73 -13.09
CA ASN A 103 -8.88 0.18 -14.23
C ASN A 103 -9.37 1.61 -13.91
N GLU A 104 -10.23 1.78 -12.88
CA GLU A 104 -10.81 3.05 -12.45
C GLU A 104 -10.13 3.62 -11.18
#